data_AF-A0A7C4C5N6-F1
#
_entry.id   AF-A0A7C4C5N6-F1
#
_cell.length_a   1.000
_cell.length_b   1.000
_cell.length_c   1.000
_cell.angle_alpha   90.00
_cell.angle_beta   90.00
_cell.angle_gamma   90.00
#
_symmetry.space_group_name_H-M   'P 1'
#
loop_
_entity.id
_entity.type
_entity.pdbx_description
1 polymer ?
#
loop_
_entity_poly.entity_id
_entity_poly.type
_entity_poly.pdbx_seq_one_letter_code
_entity_poly.pdbx_strand_id
1 'polypeptide(L)'
;MTAAFDQAYEVLIIAERKLNKLQFVDAVINSNECIKLCFQHLQHLLNIDGNHINEEIFRKLLASTVRLFKEYEGKYVKVILLRSWLIFRVCEELLSICKINGLSVSEILDRTTAELLASAIVKLTKTVYWNMYRVVSRVETLMQLNHSSI
;
A
#
# COMPACT_ATOMS: atom_id res chain seq x y z
N MET A 1 10.76 -9.83 -11.10
CA MET A 1 10.10 -9.30 -9.91
C MET A 1 11.12 -8.44 -9.20
N THR A 2 10.84 -7.15 -9.03
CA THR A 2 11.87 -6.19 -8.61
C THR A 2 12.17 -6.28 -7.11
N ALA A 3 13.41 -5.94 -6.74
CA ALA A 3 13.86 -5.84 -5.36
C ALA A 3 12.99 -4.90 -4.49
N ALA A 4 12.29 -3.94 -5.11
CA ALA A 4 11.40 -3.00 -4.43
C ALA A 4 10.11 -3.66 -3.90
N PHE A 5 9.55 -4.67 -4.61
CA PHE A 5 8.35 -5.35 -4.14
C PHE A 5 8.68 -6.43 -3.09
N ASP A 6 9.89 -6.99 -3.15
CA ASP A 6 10.45 -7.83 -2.09
C ASP A 6 10.64 -7.02 -0.80
N GLN A 7 11.13 -5.78 -0.89
CA GLN A 7 11.21 -4.87 0.26
C GLN A 7 9.83 -4.62 0.90
N ALA A 8 8.78 -4.42 0.10
CA ALA A 8 7.42 -4.25 0.63
C ALA A 8 6.95 -5.50 1.40
N TYR A 9 7.34 -6.69 0.95
CA TYR A 9 7.02 -7.95 1.63
C TYR A 9 7.78 -8.11 2.94
N GLU A 10 9.07 -7.77 2.97
CA GLU A 10 9.88 -7.77 4.19
C GLU A 10 9.28 -6.84 5.26
N VAL A 11 8.83 -5.65 4.84
CA VAL A 11 8.16 -4.69 5.74
C VAL A 11 6.83 -5.24 6.27
N LEU A 12 6.05 -5.96 5.45
CA LEU A 12 4.84 -6.66 5.92
C LEU A 12 5.17 -7.72 6.98
N ILE A 13 6.24 -8.51 6.78
CA ILE A 13 6.70 -9.50 7.77
C ILE A 13 7.11 -8.80 9.07
N ILE A 14 7.77 -7.65 8.99
CA ILE A 14 8.12 -6.85 10.16
C ILE A 14 6.85 -6.38 10.88
N ALA A 15 5.83 -5.90 10.16
CA ALA A 15 4.55 -5.50 10.75
C ALA A 15 3.87 -6.65 11.51
N GLU A 16 3.82 -7.85 10.92
CA GLU A 16 3.28 -9.06 11.57
C GLU A 16 4.08 -9.43 12.83
N ARG A 17 5.42 -9.34 12.79
CA ARG A 17 6.27 -9.57 13.96
C ARG A 17 6.05 -8.54 15.06
N LYS A 18 5.87 -7.27 14.70
CA LYS A 18 5.58 -6.18 15.63
C LYS A 18 4.24 -6.40 16.33
N LEU A 19 3.22 -6.81 15.58
CA LEU A 19 1.91 -7.17 16.12
C LEU A 19 2.01 -8.31 17.15
N ASN A 20 2.75 -9.39 16.82
CA ASN A 20 2.95 -10.53 17.72
C ASN A 20 3.72 -10.16 19.01
N LYS A 21 4.54 -9.11 18.95
CA LYS A 21 5.24 -8.55 20.12
C LYS A 21 4.42 -7.49 20.86
N LEU A 22 3.14 -7.33 20.53
CA LEU A 22 2.22 -6.32 21.09
C LEU A 22 2.71 -4.87 20.86
N GLN A 23 3.53 -4.65 19.83
CA GLN A 23 4.03 -3.34 19.43
C GLN A 23 3.06 -2.74 18.39
N PHE A 24 1.85 -2.38 18.82
CA PHE A 24 0.73 -2.02 17.94
C PHE A 24 1.02 -0.80 17.05
N VAL A 25 1.62 0.25 17.60
CA VAL A 25 2.02 1.46 16.86
C VAL A 25 2.97 1.10 15.72
N ASP A 26 4.04 0.36 16.05
CA ASP A 26 5.03 -0.07 15.07
C ASP A 26 4.41 -0.95 13.99
N ALA A 27 3.45 -1.81 14.36
CA ALA A 27 2.74 -2.64 13.39
C ALA A 27 1.96 -1.78 12.39
N VAL A 28 1.33 -0.69 12.82
CA VAL A 28 0.64 0.28 11.95
C VAL A 28 1.63 1.05 11.07
N ILE A 29 2.75 1.52 11.63
CA ILE A 29 3.80 2.23 10.88
C ILE A 29 4.34 1.35 9.75
N ASN A 30 4.75 0.11 10.07
CA ASN A 30 5.28 -0.81 9.08
C ASN A 30 4.20 -1.22 8.07
N SER A 31 2.95 -1.38 8.51
CA SER A 31 1.83 -1.62 7.59
C SER A 31 1.67 -0.49 6.58
N ASN A 32 1.72 0.77 7.03
CA ASN A 32 1.64 1.93 6.14
C ASN A 32 2.80 1.98 5.15
N GLU A 33 4.02 1.72 5.63
CA GLU A 33 5.21 1.73 4.77
C GLU A 33 5.17 0.62 3.71
N CYS A 34 4.66 -0.57 4.04
CA CYS A 34 4.44 -1.63 3.06
C CYS A 34 3.52 -1.17 1.92
N ILE A 35 2.37 -0.55 2.24
CA ILE A 35 1.42 -0.06 1.23
C ILE A 35 2.04 1.07 0.41
N LYS A 36 2.79 1.97 1.05
CA LYS A 36 3.53 3.05 0.38
C LYS A 36 4.53 2.52 -0.64
N LEU A 37 5.35 1.53 -0.26
CA LEU A 37 6.31 0.89 -1.15
C LEU A 37 5.61 0.22 -2.35
N CYS A 38 4.46 -0.41 -2.14
CA CYS A 38 3.66 -0.97 -3.24
C CYS A 38 3.23 0.10 -4.25
N PHE A 39 2.77 1.26 -3.78
CA PHE A 39 2.39 2.38 -4.66
C PHE A 39 3.59 3.00 -5.35
N GLN A 40 4.71 3.22 -4.64
CA GLN A 40 5.95 3.75 -5.21
C GLN A 40 6.50 2.83 -6.30
N HIS A 41 6.40 1.52 -6.11
CA HIS A 41 6.81 0.57 -7.12
C HIS A 41 5.94 0.67 -8.39
N LEU A 42 4.61 0.71 -8.23
CA LEU A 42 3.71 0.92 -9.37
C LEU A 42 3.98 2.26 -10.08
N GLN A 43 4.31 3.29 -9.30
CA GLN A 43 4.66 4.60 -9.83
C GLN A 43 5.94 4.57 -10.67
N HIS A 44 6.96 3.86 -10.20
CA HIS A 44 8.19 3.64 -10.95
C HIS A 44 7.93 2.88 -12.25
N LEU A 45 7.16 1.78 -12.21
CA LEU A 45 6.83 1.00 -13.41
C LEU A 45 6.11 1.83 -14.47
N LEU A 46 5.27 2.77 -14.06
CA LEU A 46 4.48 3.59 -14.98
C LEU A 46 5.18 4.89 -15.38
N ASN A 47 6.44 5.11 -14.99
CA ASN A 47 7.20 6.36 -15.19
C ASN A 47 6.38 7.60 -14.78
N ILE A 48 5.78 7.55 -13.60
CA ILE A 48 5.10 8.72 -13.01
C ILE A 48 6.07 9.40 -12.04
N ASP A 49 6.40 10.66 -12.28
CA ASP A 49 7.30 11.41 -11.41
C ASP A 49 6.59 11.86 -10.12
N GLY A 50 7.23 11.63 -8.97
CA GLY A 50 6.75 12.03 -7.65
C GLY A 50 7.49 11.38 -6.50
N ASN A 51 7.82 12.14 -5.46
CA ASN A 51 8.49 11.59 -4.27
C ASN A 51 7.50 11.05 -3.21
N HIS A 52 6.22 11.44 -3.32
CA HIS A 52 5.18 11.12 -2.37
C HIS A 52 3.91 10.65 -3.07
N ILE A 53 3.20 9.71 -2.45
CA ILE A 53 1.91 9.24 -2.94
C ILE A 53 0.83 10.16 -2.36
N ASN A 54 0.52 11.24 -3.08
CA ASN A 54 -0.59 12.14 -2.76
C ASN A 54 -1.79 11.86 -3.69
N GLU A 55 -2.89 12.59 -3.49
CA GLU A 55 -4.11 12.38 -4.27
C GLU A 55 -3.90 12.59 -5.78
N GLU A 56 -3.10 13.58 -6.18
CA GLU A 56 -2.81 13.84 -7.59
C GLU A 56 -2.02 12.69 -8.22
N ILE A 57 -0.95 12.25 -7.57
CA ILE A 57 -0.12 11.12 -8.00
C ILE A 57 -0.97 9.85 -8.05
N PHE A 58 -1.80 9.61 -7.04
CA PHE A 58 -2.71 8.47 -7.03
C PHE A 58 -3.70 8.50 -8.20
N ARG A 59 -4.29 9.65 -8.54
CA ARG A 59 -5.17 9.79 -9.70
C ARG A 59 -4.45 9.45 -11.01
N LYS A 60 -3.19 9.89 -11.17
CA LYS A 60 -2.34 9.52 -12.32
C LYS A 60 -2.07 8.02 -12.36
N LEU A 61 -1.71 7.41 -11.24
CA LEU A 61 -1.51 5.96 -11.12
C LEU A 61 -2.76 5.19 -11.51
N LEU A 62 -3.92 5.58 -10.98
CA LEU A 62 -5.19 4.94 -11.26
C LEU A 62 -5.53 5.01 -12.76
N ALA A 63 -5.45 6.20 -13.36
CA ALA A 63 -5.78 6.40 -14.76
C ALA A 63 -4.81 5.66 -15.70
N SER A 64 -3.51 5.70 -15.43
CA SER A 64 -2.50 5.01 -16.24
C SER A 64 -2.59 3.50 -16.09
N THR A 65 -2.76 3.00 -14.86
CA THR A 65 -2.91 1.55 -14.62
C THR A 65 -4.16 1.03 -15.32
N VAL A 66 -5.33 1.62 -15.10
CA VAL A 66 -6.60 1.13 -15.68
C VAL A 66 -6.58 1.10 -17.21
N ARG A 67 -5.92 2.07 -17.85
CA ARG A 67 -5.79 2.14 -19.32
C ARG A 67 -4.99 0.99 -19.93
N LEU A 68 -4.13 0.32 -19.16
CA LEU A 68 -3.36 -0.83 -19.65
C LEU A 68 -4.20 -2.11 -19.77
N PHE A 69 -5.35 -2.16 -19.10
CA PHE A 69 -6.18 -3.35 -19.01
C PHE A 69 -7.39 -3.27 -19.93
N LYS A 70 -7.94 -4.43 -20.31
CA LYS A 70 -9.24 -4.49 -20.98
C LYS A 70 -10.32 -3.94 -20.06
N GLU A 71 -11.42 -3.42 -20.61
CA GLU A 71 -12.44 -2.68 -19.85
C GLU A 71 -12.95 -3.43 -18.59
N TYR A 72 -13.25 -4.73 -18.71
CA TYR A 72 -13.74 -5.54 -17.59
C TYR A 72 -12.68 -5.73 -16.49
N GLU A 73 -11.41 -5.94 -16.87
CA GLU A 73 -10.28 -6.05 -15.94
C GLU A 73 -9.96 -4.71 -15.30
N GLY A 74 -10.04 -3.62 -16.09
CA GLY A 74 -9.83 -2.25 -15.63
C GLY A 74 -10.80 -1.86 -14.50
N LYS A 75 -12.06 -2.31 -14.56
CA LYS A 75 -13.04 -2.12 -13.46
C LYS A 75 -12.57 -2.81 -12.18
N TYR A 76 -12.07 -4.04 -12.28
CA TYR A 76 -11.55 -4.79 -11.13
C TYR A 76 -10.29 -4.15 -10.54
N VAL A 77 -9.33 -3.79 -11.40
CA VAL A 77 -8.09 -3.09 -11.00
C VAL A 77 -8.40 -1.76 -10.32
N LYS A 78 -9.36 -0.99 -10.85
CA LYS A 78 -9.81 0.26 -10.24
C LYS A 78 -10.27 0.05 -8.80
N VAL A 79 -11.07 -0.99 -8.53
CA VAL A 79 -11.54 -1.31 -7.17
C VAL A 79 -10.39 -1.66 -6.25
N ILE A 80 -9.42 -2.46 -6.72
CA ILE A 80 -8.22 -2.80 -5.94
C ILE A 80 -7.47 -1.53 -5.54
N LEU A 81 -7.10 -0.69 -6.53
CA LEU A 81 -6.28 0.49 -6.29
C LEU A 81 -6.97 1.50 -5.36
N LEU A 82 -8.28 1.71 -5.51
CA LEU A 82 -9.06 2.59 -4.64
C LEU A 82 -9.11 2.08 -3.20
N ARG A 83 -9.27 0.77 -2.99
CA ARG A 83 -9.26 0.18 -1.64
C ARG A 83 -7.89 0.30 -0.99
N SER A 84 -6.82 0.00 -1.74
CA SER A 84 -5.45 0.16 -1.26
C SER A 84 -5.15 1.60 -0.86
N TRP A 85 -5.63 2.56 -1.64
CA TRP A 85 -5.46 3.99 -1.37
C TRP A 85 -6.20 4.44 -0.12
N LEU A 86 -7.45 3.99 0.06
CA LEU A 86 -8.22 4.31 1.26
C LEU A 86 -7.52 3.82 2.53
N ILE A 87 -7.01 2.59 2.50
CA ILE A 87 -6.29 2.01 3.65
C ILE A 87 -5.01 2.81 3.93
N PHE A 88 -4.24 3.14 2.90
CA PHE A 88 -3.07 4.00 3.03
C PHE A 88 -3.41 5.35 3.69
N ARG A 89 -4.46 6.02 3.23
CA ARG A 89 -4.90 7.31 3.78
C ARG A 89 -5.35 7.22 5.23
N VAL A 90 -6.06 6.16 5.60
CA VAL A 90 -6.44 5.91 7.00
C VAL A 90 -5.20 5.76 7.87
N CYS A 91 -4.20 5.00 7.42
CA CYS A 91 -2.94 4.85 8.14
C CYS A 91 -2.18 6.18 8.26
N GLU A 92 -2.06 6.97 7.19
CA GLU A 92 -1.41 8.29 7.23
C GLU A 92 -2.09 9.23 8.23
N GLU A 93 -3.43 9.29 8.22
CA GLU A 93 -4.20 10.15 9.10
C GLU A 93 -4.01 9.76 10.57
N LEU A 94 -4.05 8.46 10.87
CA LEU A 94 -3.78 7.94 12.23
C LEU A 94 -2.39 8.35 12.71
N LEU A 95 -1.36 8.20 11.87
CA LEU A 95 0.01 8.57 12.21
C LEU A 95 0.18 10.08 12.37
N SER A 96 -0.50 10.88 11.55
CA SER A 96 -0.53 12.34 11.65
C SER A 96 -1.10 12.81 12.99
N ILE A 97 -2.25 12.25 13.40
CA ILE A 97 -2.88 12.56 14.69
C ILE A 97 -1.93 12.23 15.85
N CYS A 98 -1.25 11.08 15.80
CA CYS A 98 -0.27 10.71 16.83
C CYS A 98 0.88 11.72 16.90
N LYS A 99 1.43 12.08 15.73
CA LYS A 99 2.54 13.03 15.63
C LYS A 99 2.17 14.44 16.15
N ILE A 100 1.01 14.97 15.76
CA ILE A 100 0.56 16.32 16.14
C ILE A 100 0.40 16.46 17.64
N ASN A 101 -0.16 15.44 18.29
CA ASN A 101 -0.42 15.49 19.72
C ASN A 101 0.82 15.15 20.56
N GLY A 102 1.95 14.79 19.93
CA GLY A 102 3.12 14.25 20.63
C GLY A 102 2.81 12.96 21.39
N LEU A 103 1.72 12.28 21.01
CA LEU A 103 1.21 11.10 21.67
C LEU A 103 1.61 9.85 20.89
N SER A 104 1.93 8.79 21.61
CA SER A 104 1.90 7.44 21.09
C SER A 104 0.45 7.03 20.75
N VAL A 105 0.25 6.14 19.77
CA VAL A 105 -1.09 5.59 19.47
C VAL A 105 -1.73 4.97 20.73
N SER A 106 -0.92 4.42 21.63
CA SER A 106 -1.34 3.85 22.93
C SER A 106 -1.83 4.88 23.96
N GLU A 107 -1.56 6.17 23.75
CA GLU A 107 -2.11 7.26 24.57
C GLU A 107 -3.41 7.83 23.97
N ILE A 108 -3.65 7.64 22.68
CA ILE A 108 -4.87 8.08 21.98
C ILE A 108 -5.96 6.99 22.03
N LEU A 109 -5.54 5.72 22.02
CA LEU A 109 -6.41 4.57 22.06
C LEU A 109 -6.10 3.75 23.30
N ASP A 110 -7.14 3.30 24.00
CA ASP A 110 -6.95 2.26 25.01
C ASP A 110 -6.32 1.01 24.37
N ARG A 111 -5.63 0.21 25.18
CA ARG A 111 -4.88 -0.95 24.72
C ARG A 111 -5.71 -1.91 23.86
N THR A 112 -6.98 -2.13 24.22
CA THR A 112 -7.88 -3.05 23.50
C THR A 112 -8.20 -2.49 22.11
N THR A 113 -8.52 -1.20 22.03
CA THR A 113 -8.79 -0.53 20.76
C THR A 113 -7.55 -0.48 19.87
N ALA A 114 -6.36 -0.20 20.44
CA ALA A 114 -5.10 -0.20 19.70
C ALA A 114 -4.77 -1.59 19.13
N GLU A 115 -4.99 -2.65 19.90
CA GLU A 115 -4.80 -4.04 19.47
C GLU A 115 -5.73 -4.41 18.31
N LEU A 116 -7.04 -4.16 18.47
CA LEU A 116 -8.04 -4.47 17.43
C LEU A 116 -7.76 -3.70 16.14
N LEU A 117 -7.43 -2.42 16.25
CA LEU A 117 -7.10 -1.57 15.11
C LEU A 117 -5.83 -2.06 14.40
N ALA A 118 -4.74 -2.28 15.14
CA ALA A 118 -3.48 -2.75 14.56
C ALA A 118 -3.64 -4.12 13.89
N SER A 119 -4.36 -5.04 14.52
CA SER A 119 -4.67 -6.36 13.94
C SER A 119 -5.48 -6.23 12.64
N ALA A 120 -6.50 -5.38 12.62
CA ALA A 120 -7.28 -5.11 11.42
C ALA A 120 -6.43 -4.50 10.30
N ILE A 121 -5.58 -3.52 10.62
CA ILE A 121 -4.68 -2.86 9.66
C ILE A 121 -3.66 -3.85 9.07
N VAL A 122 -3.00 -4.68 9.89
CA VAL A 122 -2.03 -5.66 9.39
C VAL A 122 -2.72 -6.67 8.47
N LYS A 123 -3.91 -7.16 8.84
CA LYS A 123 -4.70 -8.09 8.01
C LYS A 123 -5.12 -7.46 6.67
N LEU A 124 -5.55 -6.20 6.69
CA LEU A 124 -5.90 -5.45 5.48
C LEU A 124 -4.68 -5.19 4.62
N THR A 125 -3.54 -4.83 5.22
CA THR A 125 -2.26 -4.63 4.54
C THR A 125 -1.82 -5.87 3.79
N LYS A 126 -1.92 -7.05 4.42
CA LYS A 126 -1.64 -8.33 3.73
C LYS A 126 -2.52 -8.53 2.50
N THR A 127 -3.79 -8.19 2.60
CA THR A 127 -4.74 -8.26 1.47
C THR A 127 -4.37 -7.26 0.37
N VAL A 128 -4.02 -6.03 0.76
CA VAL A 128 -3.56 -4.97 -0.16
C VAL A 128 -2.30 -5.40 -0.87
N TYR A 129 -1.29 -5.89 -0.17
CA TYR A 129 -0.04 -6.37 -0.73
C TYR A 129 -0.29 -7.40 -1.83
N TRP A 130 -1.05 -8.46 -1.55
CA TRP A 130 -1.31 -9.51 -2.55
C TRP A 130 -2.12 -9.02 -3.76
N ASN A 131 -3.05 -8.09 -3.56
CA ASN A 131 -3.81 -7.50 -4.66
C ASN A 131 -2.93 -6.56 -5.50
N MET A 132 -2.11 -5.73 -4.86
CA MET A 132 -1.15 -4.85 -5.52
C MET A 132 -0.11 -5.67 -6.29
N TYR A 133 0.37 -6.77 -5.72
CA TYR A 133 1.28 -7.72 -6.36
C TYR A 133 0.71 -8.20 -7.69
N ARG A 134 -0.55 -8.68 -7.69
CA ARG A 134 -1.23 -9.14 -8.90
C ARG A 134 -1.35 -8.04 -9.96
N VAL A 135 -1.68 -6.81 -9.56
CA VAL A 135 -1.77 -5.67 -10.47
C VAL A 135 -0.39 -5.36 -11.06
N VAL A 136 0.63 -5.24 -10.21
CA VAL A 136 2.02 -4.95 -10.59
C VAL A 136 2.57 -5.99 -11.55
N SER A 137 2.52 -7.29 -11.20
CA SER A 137 3.04 -8.35 -12.06
C SER A 137 2.34 -8.37 -13.43
N ARG A 138 1.04 -8.03 -13.45
CA ARG A 138 0.30 -7.95 -14.70
C ARG A 138 0.70 -6.73 -15.53
N VAL A 139 0.91 -5.57 -14.91
CA VAL A 139 1.45 -4.37 -15.56
C VAL A 139 2.83 -4.67 -16.18
N GLU A 140 3.74 -5.27 -15.41
CA GLU A 140 5.07 -5.67 -15.90
C GLU A 140 4.97 -6.57 -17.15
N THR A 141 4.10 -7.58 -17.10
CA THR A 141 3.88 -8.51 -18.22
C THR A 141 3.36 -7.78 -19.46
N LEU A 142 2.37 -6.90 -19.30
CA LEU A 142 1.77 -6.16 -20.41
C LEU A 142 2.78 -5.19 -21.05
N MET A 143 3.62 -4.55 -20.23
CA MET A 143 4.69 -3.68 -20.73
C MET A 143 5.73 -4.47 -21.53
N GLN A 144 6.17 -5.64 -21.05
CA GLN A 144 7.12 -6.49 -21.77
C GLN A 144 6.59 -6.94 -23.14
N LEU A 145 5.31 -7.31 -23.24
CA LEU A 145 4.68 -7.71 -24.50
C LEU A 145 4.66 -6.56 -25.52
N ASN A 146 4.40 -5.33 -25.07
CA ASN A 146 4.41 -4.15 -25.93
C ASN A 146 5.83 -3.80 -26.43
N HIS A 147 6.87 -4.05 -25.62
CA HIS A 147 8.26 -3.86 -26.04
C HIS A 147 8.78 -4.96 -26.97
N SER A 148 8.16 -6.14 -26.99
CA SER A 148 8.59 -7.28 -27.83
C SER A 148 7.95 -7.31 -29.22
N SER A 149 7.13 -6.29 -29.54
CA SER A 149 6.35 -6.21 -30.79
C SER A 149 6.94 -5.21 -31.80
N ILE A 150 8.23 -4.87 -31.67
CA ILE A 150 9.00 -3.95 -32.52
C ILE A 150 10.24 -4.70 -33.00
#